data_AF-A0A7X2XLK0-F1
#
_entry.id   AF-A0A7X2XLK0-F1
#
_cell.length_a   1.000
_cell.length_b   1.000
_cell.length_c   1.000
_cell.angle_alpha   90.00
_cell.angle_beta   90.00
_cell.angle_gamma   90.00
#
_symmetry.space_group_name_H-M   'P 1'
#
loop_
_entity.id
_entity.type
_entity.pdbx_description
1 polymer ?
#
loop_
_entity_poly.entity_id
_entity_poly.type
_entity_poly.pdbx_seq_one_letter_code
_entity_poly.pdbx_strand_id
1 'polypeptide(L)'
;MTKLWKRYKPFVSAGIQELITYRVNFFLYRIGDVMGAFVAFYLWKAVFDSSHQSLIQGFTLSDMTLYIIMSFVTNLLTKSDSSFMIGWEVKDGSIIMRLLRPVHFAMSYLFTEIGSRWLVFVSVGLPFVILIAGLKLLSGESFLQIVLITTVYLLSLI
;
A
#
# COMPACT_ATOMS: atom_id res chain seq x y z
N MET A 1 -3.10 8.54 -26.74
CA MET A 1 -2.67 7.89 -25.48
C MET A 1 -1.24 7.33 -25.51
N THR A 2 -0.73 6.86 -26.65
CA THR A 2 0.64 6.28 -26.78
C THR A 2 1.80 7.26 -26.51
N LYS A 3 1.63 8.57 -26.79
CA LYS A 3 2.65 9.60 -26.52
C LYS A 3 2.88 9.87 -25.03
N LEU A 4 1.84 9.83 -24.19
CA LEU A 4 1.96 10.06 -22.74
C LEU A 4 2.70 8.89 -22.08
N TRP A 5 2.30 7.65 -22.38
CA TRP A 5 2.95 6.46 -21.84
C TRP A 5 4.44 6.40 -22.17
N LYS A 6 4.82 6.65 -23.44
CA LYS A 6 6.25 6.67 -23.84
C LYS A 6 7.05 7.74 -23.09
N ARG A 7 6.45 8.89 -22.80
CA ARG A 7 7.11 10.01 -22.08
C ARG A 7 7.29 9.71 -20.59
N TYR A 8 6.30 9.08 -19.96
CA TYR A 8 6.29 8.91 -18.49
C TYR A 8 6.73 7.53 -17.99
N LYS A 9 6.79 6.51 -18.85
CA LYS A 9 7.34 5.18 -18.50
C LYS A 9 8.70 5.23 -17.79
N PRO A 10 9.67 6.10 -18.18
CA PRO A 10 10.94 6.21 -17.47
C PRO A 10 10.80 6.60 -16.00
N PHE A 11 9.80 7.39 -15.63
CA PHE A 11 9.56 7.79 -14.24
C PHE A 11 9.07 6.61 -13.39
N VAL A 12 8.28 5.70 -13.95
CA VAL A 12 7.91 4.44 -13.27
C VAL A 12 9.15 3.62 -12.95
N SER A 13 10.06 3.48 -13.92
CA SER A 13 11.34 2.79 -13.70
C SER A 13 12.20 3.51 -12.66
N ALA A 14 12.20 4.84 -12.67
CA ALA A 14 12.94 5.63 -11.69
C ALA A 14 12.43 5.39 -10.26
N GLY A 15 11.12 5.36 -10.03
CA GLY A 15 10.54 5.09 -8.71
C GLY A 15 10.84 3.68 -8.20
N ILE A 16 10.87 2.68 -9.09
CA ILE A 16 11.29 1.32 -8.73
C ILE A 16 12.78 1.30 -8.33
N GLN A 17 13.63 1.96 -9.12
CA GLN A 17 15.06 2.01 -8.87
C GLN A 17 15.40 2.76 -7.59
N GLU A 18 14.75 3.89 -7.34
CA GLU A 18 14.89 4.67 -6.09
C GLU A 18 14.70 3.78 -4.86
N LEU A 19 13.65 2.96 -4.92
CA LEU A 19 13.23 2.15 -3.79
C LEU A 19 14.09 0.88 -3.58
N ILE A 20 14.74 0.37 -4.64
CA ILE A 20 15.65 -0.79 -4.59
C ILE A 20 17.14 -0.36 -4.48
N THR A 21 17.46 0.92 -4.66
CA THR A 21 18.85 1.43 -4.60
C THR A 21 19.54 0.98 -3.32
N TYR A 22 18.84 1.11 -2.18
CA TYR A 22 19.28 0.58 -0.89
C TYR A 22 18.53 -0.69 -0.52
N ARG A 23 19.00 -1.83 -1.05
CA ARG A 23 18.33 -3.13 -0.89
C ARG A 23 18.08 -3.54 0.57
N VAL A 24 19.00 -3.24 1.47
CA VAL A 24 18.82 -3.56 2.90
C VAL A 24 17.70 -2.70 3.50
N ASN A 25 17.70 -1.39 3.22
CA ASN A 25 16.61 -0.50 3.65
C ASN A 25 15.27 -0.99 3.10
N PHE A 26 15.22 -1.41 1.83
CA PHE A 26 14.03 -2.01 1.24
C PHE A 26 13.48 -3.13 2.14
N PHE A 27 14.29 -4.16 2.44
CA PHE A 27 13.83 -5.28 3.26
C PHE A 27 13.46 -4.87 4.69
N LEU A 28 14.25 -4.00 5.33
CA LEU A 28 13.97 -3.52 6.69
C LEU A 28 12.62 -2.79 6.77
N TYR A 29 12.31 -1.93 5.81
CA TYR A 29 11.01 -1.27 5.74
C TYR A 29 9.87 -2.29 5.58
N ARG A 30 10.03 -3.33 4.75
CA ARG A 30 8.98 -4.35 4.52
C ARG A 30 8.72 -5.17 5.77
N ILE A 31 9.79 -5.54 6.49
CA ILE A 31 9.67 -6.22 7.77
C ILE A 31 8.93 -5.32 8.76
N GLY A 32 9.30 -4.03 8.84
CA GLY A 32 8.61 -3.05 9.67
C GLY A 32 7.12 -2.92 9.35
N ASP A 33 6.77 -2.85 8.06
CA ASP A 33 5.39 -2.79 7.59
C ASP A 33 4.60 -4.02 8.08
N VAL A 34 5.12 -5.23 7.82
CA VAL A 34 4.50 -6.49 8.26
C VAL A 34 4.38 -6.57 9.78
N MET A 35 5.41 -6.17 10.52
CA MET A 35 5.38 -6.12 11.98
C MET A 35 4.28 -5.21 12.50
N GLY A 36 4.04 -4.06 11.86
CA GLY A 36 2.94 -3.16 12.22
C GLY A 36 1.57 -3.85 12.18
N ALA A 37 1.31 -4.66 11.16
CA ALA A 37 0.08 -5.43 11.05
C ALA A 37 -0.05 -6.49 12.16
N PHE A 38 1.04 -7.21 12.47
CA PHE A 38 1.05 -8.19 13.56
C PHE A 38 0.85 -7.54 14.93
N VAL A 39 1.49 -6.40 15.19
CA VAL A 39 1.33 -5.66 16.44
C VAL A 39 -0.14 -5.26 16.62
N ALA A 40 -0.78 -4.73 15.59
CA ALA A 40 -2.21 -4.38 15.64
C ALA A 40 -3.09 -5.61 15.92
N PHE A 41 -2.80 -6.74 15.27
CA PHE A 41 -3.53 -8.00 15.50
C PHE A 41 -3.37 -8.49 16.94
N TYR A 42 -2.15 -8.60 17.45
CA TYR A 42 -1.90 -9.09 18.80
C TYR A 42 -2.44 -8.15 19.88
N LEU A 43 -2.44 -6.84 19.63
CA LEU A 43 -3.08 -5.86 20.50
C LEU A 43 -4.57 -6.16 20.61
N TRP A 44 -5.28 -6.29 19.48
CA TRP A 44 -6.70 -6.60 19.50
C TRP A 44 -7.00 -7.98 20.06
N LYS A 45 -6.17 -8.98 19.77
CA LYS A 45 -6.27 -10.30 20.40
C LYS A 45 -6.23 -10.19 21.93
N ALA A 46 -5.26 -9.46 22.48
CA ALA A 46 -5.16 -9.24 23.93
C ALA A 46 -6.39 -8.51 24.50
N VAL A 47 -6.98 -7.58 23.75
CA VAL A 47 -8.24 -6.90 24.13
C VAL A 47 -9.41 -7.89 24.20
N PHE A 48 -9.58 -8.77 23.21
CA PHE A 48 -10.61 -9.81 23.23
C PHE A 48 -10.39 -10.85 24.34
N ASP A 49 -9.13 -11.27 24.56
CA ASP A 49 -8.79 -12.21 25.62
C ASP A 49 -9.07 -11.63 27.02
N SER A 50 -8.89 -10.31 27.19
CA SER A 50 -9.13 -9.59 28.45
C SER A 50 -10.60 -9.24 28.72
N SER A 51 -11.43 -9.11 27.68
CA SER A 51 -12.85 -8.75 27.84
C SER A 51 -13.72 -9.94 28.27
N HIS A 52 -13.25 -11.17 28.03
CA HIS A 52 -14.02 -12.41 28.18
C HIS A 52 -15.33 -12.45 27.37
N GLN A 53 -15.50 -11.54 26.41
CA GLN A 53 -16.67 -11.44 25.54
C GLN A 53 -16.28 -11.84 24.11
N SER A 54 -17.12 -12.67 23.48
CA SER A 54 -16.93 -13.07 22.08
C SER A 54 -17.24 -11.95 21.08
N LEU A 55 -18.07 -10.98 21.47
CA LEU A 55 -18.36 -9.78 20.70
C LEU A 55 -18.02 -8.53 21.51
N ILE A 56 -17.22 -7.65 20.91
CA ILE A 56 -16.96 -6.31 21.43
C ILE A 56 -17.67 -5.33 20.49
N GLN A 57 -18.70 -4.63 20.99
CA GLN A 57 -19.47 -3.66 20.20
C GLN A 57 -20.02 -4.24 18.88
N GLY A 58 -20.39 -5.53 18.87
CA GLY A 58 -20.93 -6.22 17.69
C GLY A 58 -19.86 -6.76 16.73
N PHE A 59 -18.57 -6.60 17.02
CA PHE A 59 -17.48 -7.16 16.22
C PHE A 59 -16.89 -8.40 16.87
N THR A 60 -16.64 -9.42 16.06
CA THR A 60 -15.85 -10.59 16.44
C THR A 60 -14.36 -10.33 16.22
N LEU A 61 -13.51 -11.18 16.80
CA LEU A 61 -12.07 -11.16 16.53
C LEU A 61 -11.76 -11.35 15.03
N SER A 62 -12.57 -12.14 14.32
CA SER A 62 -12.43 -12.34 12.87
C SER A 62 -12.70 -11.05 12.10
N ASP A 63 -13.75 -10.31 12.47
CA ASP A 63 -14.10 -9.04 11.84
C ASP A 63 -13.00 -8.00 12.06
N MET A 64 -12.47 -7.92 13.29
CA MET A 64 -11.36 -7.02 13.60
C MET A 64 -10.07 -7.41 12.86
N THR A 65 -9.79 -8.70 12.72
CA THR A 65 -8.63 -9.17 11.94
C THR A 65 -8.74 -8.75 10.48
N LEU A 66 -9.92 -8.94 9.88
CA LEU A 66 -10.19 -8.51 8.51
C LEU A 66 -10.06 -6.99 8.37
N TYR A 67 -10.61 -6.22 9.33
CA TYR A 67 -10.49 -4.77 9.36
C TYR A 67 -9.03 -4.29 9.43
N ILE A 68 -8.21 -4.92 10.28
CA ILE A 68 -6.78 -4.59 10.42
C ILE A 68 -6.06 -4.84 9.10
N ILE A 69 -6.27 -6.01 8.47
CA ILE A 69 -5.61 -6.33 7.20
C ILE A 69 -6.07 -5.37 6.08
N MET A 70 -7.37 -5.08 5.98
CA MET A 70 -7.87 -4.12 5.00
C MET A 70 -7.30 -2.72 5.23
N SER A 71 -7.29 -2.24 6.47
CA SER A 71 -6.72 -0.93 6.81
C SER A 71 -5.24 -0.85 6.46
N PHE A 72 -4.51 -1.94 6.69
CA PHE A 72 -3.10 -2.04 6.35
C PHE A 72 -2.85 -2.00 4.83
N VAL A 73 -3.59 -2.80 4.05
CA VAL A 73 -3.51 -2.79 2.58
C VAL A 73 -3.90 -1.42 2.02
N THR A 74 -4.96 -0.81 2.56
CA THR A 74 -5.40 0.56 2.20
C THR A 74 -4.29 1.56 2.46
N ASN A 75 -3.65 1.52 3.64
CA ASN A 75 -2.58 2.44 3.99
C ASN A 75 -1.37 2.26 3.05
N LEU A 76 -1.00 1.02 2.76
CA LEU A 76 0.11 0.69 1.87
C LEU A 76 -0.06 1.29 0.46
N LEU A 77 -1.30 1.29 -0.04
CA LEU A 77 -1.66 1.77 -1.38
C LEU A 77 -1.88 3.28 -1.45
N THR A 78 -2.45 3.89 -0.40
CA THR A 78 -2.83 5.31 -0.39
C THR A 78 -1.76 6.24 0.17
N LYS A 79 -0.79 5.71 0.92
CA LYS A 79 0.31 6.52 1.46
C LYS A 79 1.14 7.12 0.33
N SER A 80 1.39 8.43 0.41
CA SER A 80 2.25 9.17 -0.51
C SER A 80 3.15 10.11 0.28
N ASP A 81 4.44 10.11 -0.07
CA ASP A 81 5.44 10.97 0.55
C ASP A 81 5.78 12.17 -0.37
N SER A 82 5.08 12.29 -1.50
CA SER A 82 5.33 13.30 -2.54
C SER A 82 5.28 14.74 -2.00
N SER A 83 4.34 15.07 -1.12
CA SER A 83 4.26 16.41 -0.53
C SER A 83 5.50 16.76 0.31
N PHE A 84 6.04 15.79 1.06
CA PHE A 84 7.27 15.97 1.81
C PHE A 84 8.47 16.11 0.87
N MET A 85 8.57 15.25 -0.15
CA MET A 85 9.65 15.33 -1.14
C MET A 85 9.68 16.68 -1.87
N ILE A 86 8.52 17.18 -2.29
CA ILE A 86 8.41 18.52 -2.89
C ILE A 86 8.87 19.59 -1.90
N GLY A 87 8.46 19.50 -0.63
CA GLY A 87 8.90 20.43 0.41
C GLY A 87 10.43 20.45 0.60
N TRP A 88 11.07 19.29 0.53
CA TRP A 88 12.54 19.17 0.57
C TRP A 88 13.20 19.77 -0.68
N GLU A 89 12.70 19.46 -1.88
CA GLU A 89 13.22 20.03 -3.14
C GLU A 89 13.05 21.56 -3.21
N VAL A 90 12.01 22.11 -2.58
CA VAL A 90 11.82 23.57 -2.44
C VAL A 90 12.85 24.15 -1.48
N LYS A 91 13.07 23.49 -0.34
CA LYS A 91 13.98 23.96 0.71
C LYS A 91 15.44 23.99 0.25
N ASP A 92 15.87 23.02 -0.55
CA ASP A 92 17.25 22.92 -1.04
C ASP A 92 17.47 23.59 -2.42
N GLY A 93 16.40 24.04 -3.08
CA GLY A 93 16.42 24.71 -4.38
C GLY A 93 16.53 23.75 -5.59
N SER A 94 16.60 22.44 -5.36
CA SER A 94 16.71 21.44 -6.42
C SER A 94 15.45 21.32 -7.27
N ILE A 95 14.30 21.82 -6.79
CA ILE A 95 13.03 21.84 -7.53
C ILE A 95 13.15 22.54 -8.90
N ILE A 96 14.05 23.52 -9.04
CA ILE A 96 14.30 24.25 -10.29
C ILE A 96 14.69 23.28 -11.41
N MET A 97 15.52 22.27 -11.10
CA MET A 97 15.97 21.28 -12.10
C MET A 97 14.81 20.44 -12.64
N ARG A 98 13.75 20.27 -11.85
CA ARG A 98 12.54 19.56 -12.26
C ARG A 98 11.61 20.46 -13.06
N LEU A 99 11.48 21.74 -12.69
CA LEU A 99 10.64 22.72 -13.38
C LEU A 99 11.18 23.13 -14.76
N LEU A 100 12.51 23.14 -14.94
CA LEU A 100 13.15 23.42 -16.24
C LEU A 100 12.96 22.28 -17.26
N ARG A 101 12.69 21.05 -16.81
CA ARG A 101 12.49 19.92 -17.71
C ARG A 101 11.15 20.10 -18.43
N PRO A 102 11.10 19.83 -19.76
CA PRO A 102 9.85 19.87 -20.49
C PRO A 102 9.06 18.59 -20.16
N VAL A 103 8.48 18.48 -18.96
CA VAL A 103 7.55 17.43 -18.50
C VAL A 103 6.58 18.05 -17.50
N HIS A 104 5.36 17.53 -17.43
CA HIS A 104 4.39 18.06 -16.47
C HIS A 104 4.82 17.66 -15.05
N PHE A 105 4.99 18.66 -14.17
CA PHE A 105 5.52 18.48 -12.82
C PHE A 105 4.78 17.39 -12.04
N ALA A 106 3.46 17.53 -11.88
CA ALA A 106 2.65 16.56 -11.13
C ALA A 106 2.63 15.16 -11.75
N MET A 107 2.71 15.06 -13.09
CA MET A 107 2.72 13.75 -13.76
C MET A 107 4.06 13.05 -13.55
N SER A 108 5.17 13.79 -13.47
CA SER A 108 6.47 13.20 -13.15
C SER A 108 6.47 12.54 -11.76
N TYR A 109 5.87 13.20 -10.76
CA TYR A 109 5.71 12.66 -9.41
C TYR A 109 4.75 11.47 -9.39
N LEU A 110 3.58 11.61 -10.01
CA LEU A 110 2.58 10.54 -10.06
C LEU A 110 3.14 9.25 -10.65
N PHE A 111 3.83 9.31 -11.79
CA PHE A 111 4.40 8.11 -12.40
C PHE A 111 5.59 7.53 -11.62
N THR A 112 6.35 8.37 -10.90
CA THR A 112 7.40 7.91 -9.99
C THR A 112 6.80 7.15 -8.81
N GLU A 113 5.78 7.71 -8.16
CA GLU A 113 5.04 7.03 -7.07
C GLU A 113 4.35 5.76 -7.55
N ILE A 114 3.73 5.75 -8.73
CA ILE A 114 3.13 4.51 -9.27
C ILE A 114 4.16 3.39 -9.35
N GLY A 115 5.39 3.70 -9.79
CA GLY A 115 6.47 2.72 -9.84
C GLY A 115 6.90 2.23 -8.45
N SER A 116 7.12 3.16 -7.52
CA SER A 116 7.55 2.82 -6.15
C SER A 116 6.46 2.03 -5.40
N ARG A 117 5.21 2.47 -5.47
CA ARG A 117 4.04 1.83 -4.84
C ARG A 117 3.70 0.47 -5.45
N TRP A 118 3.87 0.30 -6.76
CA TRP A 118 3.71 -1.01 -7.40
C TRP A 118 4.64 -2.05 -6.77
N LEU A 119 5.90 -1.69 -6.56
CA LEU A 119 6.87 -2.59 -5.94
C LEU A 119 6.52 -2.89 -4.48
N VAL A 120 6.11 -1.87 -3.71
CA VAL A 120 5.62 -2.04 -2.33
C VAL A 120 4.44 -3.01 -2.31
N PHE A 121 3.44 -2.79 -3.17
CA PHE A 121 2.25 -3.61 -3.26
C PHE A 121 2.60 -5.06 -3.62
N VAL A 122 3.43 -5.31 -4.64
CA VAL A 122 3.84 -6.68 -4.99
C VAL A 122 4.59 -7.35 -3.84
N SER A 123 5.42 -6.61 -3.10
CA SER A 123 6.24 -7.17 -2.02
C SER A 123 5.45 -7.51 -0.74
N VAL A 124 4.44 -6.72 -0.39
CA VAL A 124 3.72 -6.84 0.90
C VAL A 124 2.21 -6.90 0.68
N GLY A 125 1.63 -5.98 -0.09
CA GLY A 125 0.19 -5.89 -0.29
C GLY A 125 -0.42 -7.15 -0.94
N LEU A 126 0.23 -7.69 -1.98
CA LEU A 126 -0.23 -8.87 -2.70
C LEU A 126 -0.27 -10.12 -1.81
N PRO A 127 0.78 -10.44 -1.01
CA PRO A 127 0.70 -11.48 0.02
C PRO A 127 -0.49 -11.32 0.99
N PHE A 128 -0.77 -10.11 1.47
CA PHE A 128 -1.91 -9.87 2.36
C PHE A 128 -3.27 -10.03 1.66
N VAL A 129 -3.39 -9.60 0.40
CA VAL A 129 -4.61 -9.83 -0.40
C VAL A 129 -4.83 -11.32 -0.63
N ILE A 130 -3.78 -12.08 -0.91
CA ILE A 130 -3.85 -13.55 -1.02
C ILE A 130 -4.28 -14.17 0.31
N LEU A 131 -3.73 -13.69 1.44
CA LEU A 131 -4.12 -14.16 2.76
C LEU A 131 -5.63 -13.95 3.01
N ILE A 132 -6.16 -12.77 2.70
CA ILE A 132 -7.61 -12.49 2.81
C ILE A 132 -8.42 -13.42 1.92
N ALA A 133 -8.02 -13.58 0.65
CA ALA A 133 -8.70 -14.45 -0.29
C ALA A 133 -8.70 -15.91 0.19
N GLY A 134 -7.58 -16.39 0.74
CA GLY A 134 -7.44 -17.72 1.33
C GLY A 134 -8.34 -17.92 2.55
N LEU A 135 -8.38 -16.96 3.48
CA LEU A 135 -9.27 -17.02 4.64
C LEU A 135 -10.75 -17.08 4.22
N LYS A 136 -11.16 -16.27 3.24
CA LYS A 136 -12.54 -16.28 2.72
C LYS A 136 -12.90 -17.58 2.00
N LEU A 137 -11.95 -18.17 1.27
CA LEU A 137 -12.16 -19.46 0.61
C LEU A 137 -12.38 -20.58 1.64
N LEU A 138 -11.63 -20.57 2.75
CA LEU A 138 -11.81 -21.52 3.85
C LEU A 138 -13.17 -21.33 4.55
N SER A 139 -13.69 -20.10 4.60
CA SER A 139 -15.03 -19.81 5.12
C SER A 139 -16.18 -20.28 4.20
N GLY A 140 -15.88 -20.85 3.03
CA GLY A 140 -16.86 -21.42 2.11
C GLY A 140 -17.49 -20.43 1.14
N GLU A 141 -16.94 -19.22 0.99
CA GLU A 141 -17.44 -18.27 -0.01
C GLU A 141 -17.09 -18.68 -1.44
N SER A 142 -17.97 -18.34 -2.39
CA SER A 142 -17.74 -18.62 -3.81
C SER A 142 -16.55 -17.83 -4.33
N PHE A 143 -15.72 -18.46 -5.17
CA PHE A 143 -14.57 -17.81 -5.82
C PHE A 143 -14.96 -16.52 -6.54
N LEU A 144 -16.12 -16.50 -7.21
CA LEU A 144 -16.62 -15.30 -7.89
C LEU A 144 -16.93 -14.16 -6.93
N GLN A 145 -17.45 -14.46 -5.74
CA GLN A 145 -17.73 -13.44 -4.71
C GLN A 145 -16.43 -12.85 -4.18
N ILE A 146 -15.40 -13.67 -3.96
CA ILE A 146 -14.08 -13.21 -3.50
C ILE A 146 -13.44 -12.26 -4.52
N VAL A 147 -13.47 -12.62 -5.81
CA VAL A 147 -12.94 -11.78 -6.90
C VAL A 147 -13.74 -10.48 -7.01
N LEU A 148 -15.07 -10.53 -6.89
CA LEU A 148 -15.91 -9.34 -6.95
C LEU A 148 -15.66 -8.41 -5.76
N ILE A 149 -15.58 -8.93 -4.54
CA ILE A 149 -15.33 -8.11 -3.34
C ILE A 149 -13.94 -7.47 -3.40
N THR A 150 -12.92 -8.22 -3.83
CA THR A 150 -11.55 -7.69 -3.94
C THR A 150 -11.44 -6.63 -5.04
N THR A 151 -12.10 -6.81 -6.18
CA THR A 151 -12.12 -5.79 -7.24
C THR A 151 -12.90 -4.54 -6.83
N VAL A 152 -14.05 -4.68 -6.17
CA VAL A 152 -14.81 -3.56 -5.59
C VAL A 152 -13.98 -2.82 -4.53
N TYR A 153 -13.29 -3.54 -3.65
CA TYR A 153 -12.39 -2.94 -2.67
C TYR A 153 -11.27 -2.13 -3.34
N LEU A 154 -10.59 -2.68 -4.35
CA LEU A 154 -9.55 -1.95 -5.08
C LEU A 154 -10.11 -0.74 -5.84
N LEU A 155 -11.31 -0.85 -6.40
CA LEU A 155 -12.00 0.28 -7.03
C LEU A 155 -12.36 1.37 -6.02
N SER A 156 -12.69 1.01 -4.78
CA SER A 156 -13.01 1.99 -3.72
C SER A 156 -11.82 2.83 -3.27
N LEU A 157 -10.60 2.42 -3.64
CA LEU A 157 -9.35 3.13 -3.34
C LEU A 157 -8.95 4.14 -4.42
N ILE A 158 -9.61 4.11 -5.59
CA ILE A 158 -9.37 5.01 -6.72
C ILE A 158 -10.32 6.20 -6.64
#